data_AF-A0A1W9HXH9-F1
#
_entry.id   AF-A0A1W9HXH9-F1
#
_cell.length_a   1.000
_cell.length_b   1.000
_cell.length_c   1.000
_cell.angle_alpha   90.00
_cell.angle_beta   90.00
_cell.angle_gamma   90.00
#
_symmetry.space_group_name_H-M   'P 1'
#
loop_
_entity.id
_entity.type
_entity.pdbx_description
1 polymer ?
#
loop_
_entity_poly.entity_id
_entity_poly.type
_entity_poly.pdbx_seq_one_letter_code
_entity_poly.pdbx_strand_id
1 'polypeptide(L)' 'MKEEKEQRKSELPKFLITLLMPTLIGKGFVVFFGTRYSSYPGEGYGYGLAAAITFTLVSFARFLWKFRDYED' A
#
# COMPACT_ATOMS: atom_id res chain seq x y z
N MET A 1 12.86 -10.95 32.08
CA MET A 1 12.95 -11.36 30.65
C MET A 1 11.61 -11.89 30.07
N LYS A 2 10.44 -11.50 30.58
CA LYS A 2 9.13 -11.88 30.01
C LYS A 2 8.40 -10.72 29.33
N GLU A 3 8.74 -9.48 29.66
CA GLU A 3 8.06 -8.28 29.16
C GLU A 3 8.48 -7.85 27.74
N GLU A 4 9.68 -8.19 27.27
CA GLU A 4 10.13 -7.85 25.90
C GLU A 4 9.44 -8.65 24.79
N LYS A 5 8.91 -9.84 25.09
CA LYS A 5 8.25 -10.68 24.07
C LYS A 5 6.83 -10.22 23.73
N GLU A 6 6.20 -9.43 24.60
CA GLU A 6 4.82 -8.98 24.40
C GLU A 6 4.74 -7.75 23.48
N GLN A 7 5.74 -6.87 23.54
CA GLN A 7 5.78 -5.68 22.68
C GLN A 7 6.03 -5.99 21.19
N ARG A 8 6.85 -7.00 20.85
CA ARG A 8 7.08 -7.40 19.44
C ARG A 8 5.86 -8.00 18.74
N LYS A 9 4.93 -8.61 19.47
CA LYS A 9 3.69 -9.16 18.87
C LYS A 9 2.69 -8.08 18.46
N SER A 10 2.78 -6.88 19.03
CA SER A 10 1.90 -5.74 18.72
C SER A 10 2.28 -5.02 17.42
N GLU A 11 3.57 -5.02 17.06
CA GLU A 11 4.07 -4.28 15.90
C GLU A 11 3.92 -5.03 14.57
N LEU A 12 4.00 -6.37 14.59
CA LEU A 12 3.80 -7.21 13.41
C LEU A 12 2.43 -7.04 12.72
N PRO A 13 1.28 -7.06 13.42
CA PRO A 13 -0.02 -6.85 12.79
C PRO A 13 -0.17 -5.41 12.26
N LYS A 14 0.45 -4.41 12.91
CA LYS A 14 0.51 -3.02 12.40
C LYS A 14 1.32 -2.92 11.11
N PHE A 15 2.46 -3.60 11.06
CA PHE A 15 3.30 -3.66 9.88
C PHE A 15 2.58 -4.38 8.73
N LEU A 16 1.93 -5.50 9.05
CA LEU A 16 1.13 -6.26 8.10
C LEU A 16 -0.03 -5.42 7.59
N ILE A 17 -0.80 -4.74 8.45
CA ILE A 17 -1.88 -3.83 8.02
C ILE A 17 -1.33 -2.71 7.14
N THR A 18 -0.20 -2.11 7.53
CA THR A 18 0.41 -0.99 6.80
C THR A 18 0.93 -1.41 5.42
N LEU A 19 1.36 -2.66 5.24
CA LEU A 19 1.79 -3.18 3.95
C LEU A 19 0.62 -3.77 3.14
N LEU A 20 -0.25 -4.51 3.80
CA LEU A 20 -1.33 -5.28 3.19
C LEU A 20 -2.48 -4.38 2.75
N MET A 21 -2.84 -3.33 3.50
CA MET A 21 -3.86 -2.35 3.06
C MET A 21 -3.52 -1.70 1.71
N PRO A 22 -2.38 -1.00 1.55
CA PRO A 22 -2.06 -0.35 0.28
C PRO A 22 -1.84 -1.37 -0.85
N THR A 23 -1.41 -2.60 -0.53
CA THR A 23 -1.27 -3.66 -1.53
C THR A 23 -2.62 -4.17 -2.01
N LEU A 24 -3.59 -4.43 -1.11
CA LEU A 24 -4.94 -4.84 -1.49
C LEU A 24 -5.68 -3.72 -2.23
N ILE A 25 -5.61 -2.50 -1.71
CA ILE A 25 -6.25 -1.33 -2.32
C ILE A 25 -5.62 -1.06 -3.67
N GLY A 26 -4.29 -1.05 -3.76
CA GLY A 26 -3.56 -0.85 -5.02
C GLY A 26 -3.90 -1.91 -6.05
N LYS A 27 -3.88 -3.20 -5.70
CA LYS A 27 -4.32 -4.27 -6.60
C LYS A 27 -5.79 -4.13 -7.01
N GLY A 28 -6.68 -3.85 -6.07
CA GLY A 28 -8.10 -3.66 -6.34
C GLY A 28 -8.35 -2.52 -7.32
N PHE A 29 -7.68 -1.38 -7.10
CA PHE A 29 -7.74 -0.25 -8.02
C PHE A 29 -7.12 -0.57 -9.38
N VAL A 30 -5.95 -1.19 -9.44
CA VAL A 30 -5.31 -1.57 -10.71
C VAL A 30 -6.18 -2.54 -11.50
N VAL A 31 -6.79 -3.52 -10.85
CA VAL A 31 -7.71 -4.47 -11.52
C VAL A 31 -8.99 -3.76 -11.96
N PHE A 32 -9.61 -2.95 -11.09
CA PHE A 32 -10.85 -2.23 -11.41
C PHE A 32 -10.66 -1.22 -12.54
N PHE A 33 -9.70 -0.32 -12.39
CA PHE A 33 -9.39 0.71 -13.39
C PHE A 33 -8.72 0.11 -14.62
N GLY A 34 -7.91 -0.95 -14.50
CA GLY A 34 -7.29 -1.62 -15.63
C GLY A 34 -8.31 -2.35 -16.51
N THR A 35 -9.24 -3.09 -15.88
CA THR A 35 -10.35 -3.75 -16.60
C THR A 35 -11.26 -2.70 -17.24
N ARG A 36 -11.62 -1.63 -16.51
CA ARG A 36 -12.44 -0.54 -17.06
C ARG A 36 -11.73 0.24 -18.16
N TYR A 37 -10.43 0.48 -18.05
CA TYR A 37 -9.63 1.14 -19.07
C TYR A 37 -9.56 0.30 -20.35
N SER A 38 -9.42 -1.02 -20.21
CA SER A 38 -9.44 -1.94 -21.36
C SER A 38 -10.81 -2.02 -22.03
N SER A 39 -11.90 -1.97 -21.25
CA SER A 39 -13.26 -2.06 -21.80
C SER A 39 -13.81 -0.72 -22.32
N TYR A 40 -13.40 0.41 -21.74
CA TYR A 40 -13.86 1.76 -22.07
C TYR A 40 -12.68 2.73 -22.19
N PRO A 41 -11.85 2.60 -23.25
CA PRO A 41 -10.74 3.51 -23.47
C PRO A 41 -11.27 4.93 -23.73
N GLY A 42 -10.80 5.91 -22.94
CA GLY A 42 -11.13 7.33 -23.12
C GLY A 42 -12.09 7.95 -22.11
N GLU A 43 -12.78 7.17 -21.27
CA GLU A 43 -13.72 7.68 -20.24
C GLU A 43 -13.03 8.18 -18.95
N GLY A 44 -11.74 8.51 -19.01
CA GLY A 44 -11.00 9.03 -17.86
C GLY A 44 -10.54 7.98 -16.83
N TYR A 45 -10.85 6.69 -17.02
CA TYR A 45 -10.37 5.60 -16.16
C TYR A 45 -8.83 5.48 -16.12
N GLY A 46 -8.13 6.02 -17.12
CA GLY A 46 -6.67 6.12 -17.11
C GLY A 46 -6.13 7.07 -16.02
N TYR A 47 -6.84 8.15 -15.71
CA TYR A 47 -6.48 9.06 -14.61
C TYR A 47 -6.65 8.37 -13.25
N GLY A 48 -7.72 7.59 -13.09
CA GLY A 48 -7.94 6.79 -11.89
C GLY A 48 -6.85 5.72 -11.69
N LEU A 49 -6.43 5.06 -12.78
CA LEU A 49 -5.31 4.12 -12.76
C LEU A 49 -3.99 4.81 -12.35
N ALA A 50 -3.67 5.94 -12.98
CA ALA A 50 -2.45 6.70 -12.70
C ALA A 50 -2.42 7.24 -11.26
N ALA A 51 -3.57 7.72 -10.75
CA ALA A 51 -3.71 8.18 -9.37
C ALA A 51 -3.51 7.03 -8.38
N ALA A 52 -4.08 5.85 -8.65
CA ALA A 52 -3.90 4.67 -7.81
C ALA A 52 -2.43 4.21 -7.74
N ILE A 53 -1.76 4.16 -8.89
CA ILE A 53 -0.33 3.81 -8.97
C ILE A 53 0.51 4.83 -8.20
N THR A 54 0.24 6.12 -8.39
CA THR A 54 0.95 7.20 -7.67
C THR A 54 0.72 7.10 -6.17
N PHE A 55 -0.51 6.83 -5.73
CA PHE A 55 -0.85 6.65 -4.32
C PHE A 55 -0.12 5.44 -3.71
N THR A 56 -0.06 4.33 -4.44
CA THR A 56 0.70 3.14 -4.01
C THR A 56 2.19 3.46 -3.89
N LEU A 57 2.79 4.14 -4.87
CA LEU A 57 4.20 4.54 -4.83
C LEU A 57 4.51 5.47 -3.65
N VAL A 58 3.66 6.47 -3.40
CA VAL A 58 3.82 7.39 -2.25
C VAL A 58 3.67 6.67 -0.93
N SER A 59 2.70 5.75 -0.81
CA SER A 59 2.51 4.94 0.40
C SER A 59 3.73 4.05 0.66
N PHE A 60 4.28 3.44 -0.40
CA PHE A 60 5.48 2.60 -0.31
C PHE A 60 6.73 3.42 0.04
N ALA A 61 6.90 4.59 -0.58
CA ALA A 61 7.99 5.51 -0.29
C ALA A 61 7.94 6.02 1.15
N ARG A 62 6.74 6.40 1.64
CA ARG A 62 6.53 6.80 3.04
C ARG A 62 6.84 5.66 4.01
N PHE A 63 6.44 4.44 3.66
CA PHE A 63 6.73 3.25 4.45
C PHE A 63 8.23 2.94 4.52
N LEU A 64 8.93 2.96 3.38
CA LEU A 64 10.38 2.81 3.29
C LEU A 64 11.11 3.88 4.11
N TRP A 65 10.66 5.14 4.05
CA TRP A 65 11.24 6.22 4.84
C TRP A 65 11.03 6.01 6.34
N LYS A 66 9.82 5.60 6.74
CA LYS A 66 9.49 5.29 8.14
C LYS A 66 10.32 4.11 8.68
N PHE A 67 10.66 3.13 7.84
CA PHE A 67 11.46 1.98 8.23
C PHE A 67 12.97 2.23 8.22
N ARG A 68 13.44 3.18 7.41
CA ARG A 68 14.83 3.64 7.45
C ARG A 68 15.21 4.28 8.80
N ASP A 69 14.24 4.88 9.48
CA ASP A 69 14.42 5.54 10.78
C ASP A 69 14.50 4.54 11.96
N TYR A 70 14.27 3.24 11.73
CA TYR A 70 14.31 2.19 12.75
C TYR A 70 15.69 1.50 12.87
N GLU A 71 16.70 1.98 12.13
CA GLU A 71 18.05 1.40 12.08
C GLU A 71 19.10 2.24 12.84
N ASP A 72 18.69 3.27 13.61
CA ASP A 72 19.51 4.02 14.57
C ASP A 72 19.12 3.74 16.03
#